data_AF-A0A357YUA8-F1
#
_entry.id   AF-A0A357YUA8-F1
#
_cell.length_a   1.000
_cell.length_b   1.000
_cell.length_c   1.000
_cell.angle_alpha   90.00
_cell.angle_beta   90.00
_cell.angle_gamma   90.00
#
_symmetry.space_group_name_H-M   'P 1'
#
loop_
_entity.id
_entity.type
_entity.pdbx_description
1 polymer ?
#
loop_
_entity_poly.entity_id
_entity_poly.type
_entity_poly.pdbx_seq_one_letter_code
_entity_poly.pdbx_strand_id
1 'polypeptide(L)' 'MLGHKTLKCYIIAGPNGAGKTRGHSVPEDVIIRRYSRGWNNLQKHYKQIVDDWIIFDNSGDQPLIMEEKQ' A
#
# COMPACT_ATOMS: atom_id res chain seq x y z
N MET A 1 30.47 10.75 8.18
CA MET A 1 29.51 9.71 7.74
C MET A 1 28.14 10.11 8.26
N LEU A 2 27.37 10.86 7.47
CA LEU A 2 26.01 11.25 7.84
C LEU A 2 25.13 10.00 7.69
N GLY A 3 24.68 9.46 8.81
CA GLY A 3 23.72 8.35 8.82
C GLY A 3 22.41 8.83 8.21
N HIS A 4 22.17 8.47 6.95
CA HIS A 4 20.88 8.65 6.32
C HIS A 4 19.85 7.90 7.17
N LYS A 5 18.92 8.64 7.75
CA LYS A 5 17.79 8.11 8.50
C LYS A 5 16.95 7.32 7.50
N THR A 6 17.11 6.00 7.47
CA THR A 6 16.45 5.11 6.50
C THR A 6 14.93 5.27 6.64
N LEU A 7 14.29 5.86 5.64
CA LEU A 7 12.85 5.94 5.58
C LEU A 7 12.34 4.56 5.16
N LYS A 8 12.12 3.69 6.15
CA LYS A 8 11.53 2.36 5.92
C LYS A 8 10.08 2.53 5.44
N CYS A 9 9.79 2.19 4.18
CA CYS A 9 8.44 2.23 3.64
C CYS A 9 7.67 0.95 3.97
N TYR A 10 6.40 1.12 4.35
CA TYR A 10 5.46 0.04 4.58
C TYR A 10 4.62 -0.27 3.33
N ILE A 11 4.17 -1.52 3.28
CA ILE A 11 3.41 -2.19 2.23
C ILE A 11 1.95 -1.75 2.23
N ILE A 12 1.41 -1.39 1.06
CA ILE A 12 -0.02 -1.16 0.87
C ILE A 12 -0.64 -2.41 0.23
N ALA A 13 -1.59 -3.01 0.93
CA ALA A 13 -2.39 -4.13 0.45
C ALA A 13 -3.20 -3.73 -0.79
N GLY A 14 -3.14 -4.58 -1.82
CA GLY A 14 -4.00 -4.52 -3.01
C GLY A 14 -5.51 -4.64 -2.71
N PRO A 15 -6.35 -4.77 -3.75
CA PRO A 15 -7.76 -4.36 -3.75
C PRO A 15 -8.73 -5.06 -2.78
N ASN A 16 -8.28 -5.99 -1.95
CA ASN A 16 -9.13 -6.82 -1.09
C ASN A 16 -9.05 -6.51 0.42
N GLY A 17 -8.28 -5.50 0.86
CA GLY A 17 -8.35 -4.96 2.23
C GLY A 17 -9.61 -4.11 2.50
N ALA A 18 -10.31 -3.76 1.43
CA ALA A 18 -11.53 -2.97 1.35
C ALA A 18 -12.71 -3.47 2.21
N GLY A 19 -12.92 -4.79 2.29
CA GLY A 19 -14.20 -5.35 2.74
C GLY A 19 -14.24 -5.89 4.17
N LYS A 20 -13.14 -5.82 4.93
CA LYS A 20 -13.08 -6.39 6.29
C LYS A 20 -12.72 -5.33 7.33
N THR A 21 -13.50 -4.26 7.43
CA THR A 21 -13.50 -3.42 8.63
C THR A 21 -14.31 -4.12 9.73
N ARG A 22 -13.63 -4.89 10.59
CA ARG A 22 -14.22 -5.36 11.85
C ARG A 22 -14.39 -4.13 12.76
N GLY A 23 -15.55 -3.46 12.68
CA GLY A 23 -15.88 -2.29 13.50
C GLY A 23 -17.08 -1.50 13.00
N HIS A 24 -17.10 -1.06 11.73
CA HIS A 24 -18.20 -0.32 11.11
C HIS A 24 -18.22 -0.59 9.60
N SER A 25 -19.41 -0.74 9.00
CA SER A 25 -19.56 -0.85 7.54
C SER A 25 -19.14 0.47 6.90
N VAL A 26 -18.15 0.43 6.00
CA VAL A 26 -17.75 1.56 5.17
C VAL A 26 -18.46 1.40 3.82
N PRO A 27 -19.15 2.44 3.31
CA PRO A 27 -19.77 2.38 1.99
C PRO A 27 -18.78 1.98 0.89
N GLU A 28 -19.25 1.17 -0.07
CA GLU A 28 -18.42 0.63 -1.16
C GLU A 28 -17.79 1.73 -2.02
N ASP A 29 -18.53 2.82 -2.28
CA ASP A 29 -18.02 3.98 -3.02
C ASP A 29 -16.83 4.65 -2.29
N VAL A 30 -16.87 4.68 -0.95
CA VAL A 30 -15.80 5.21 -0.10
C VAL A 30 -14.57 4.33 -0.18
N ILE A 31 -14.76 3.01 -0.21
CA ILE A 31 -13.70 2.03 -0.36
C ILE A 31 -13.00 2.21 -1.71
N ILE A 32 -13.77 2.19 -2.81
CA ILE A 32 -13.25 2.29 -4.18
C ILE A 32 -12.47 3.59 -4.37
N ARG A 33 -13.03 4.73 -3.95
CA ARG A 33 -12.36 6.04 -4.12
C ARG A 33 -11.07 6.15 -3.30
N ARG A 34 -11.05 5.61 -2.07
CA ARG A 34 -9.85 5.67 -1.21
C ARG A 34 -8.75 4.77 -1.75
N TYR A 35 -9.11 3.59 -2.26
CA TYR A 35 -8.17 2.71 -2.94
C TYR A 35 -7.54 3.40 -4.15
N SER A 36 -8.35 3.93 -5.07
CA SER A 36 -7.85 4.62 -6.27
C SER A 36 -6.93 5.81 -5.93
N ARG A 37 -7.29 6.62 -4.93
CA ARG A 37 -6.45 7.73 -4.46
C ARG A 37 -5.13 7.25 -3.85
N GLY A 38 -5.18 6.22 -2.99
CA GLY A 38 -3.99 5.63 -2.38
C GLY A 38 -3.02 5.07 -3.41
N TRP A 39 -3.53 4.33 -4.39
CA TRP A 39 -2.74 3.78 -5.49
C TRP A 39 -2.07 4.88 -6.33
N ASN A 40 -2.83 5.91 -6.70
CA ASN A 40 -2.29 7.05 -7.44
C ASN A 40 -1.19 7.78 -6.65
N ASN A 41 -1.36 7.98 -5.34
CA ASN A 41 -0.35 8.62 -4.50
C ASN A 41 0.90 7.75 -4.35
N LEU A 42 0.74 6.42 -4.24
CA LEU A 42 1.87 5.49 -4.19
C LEU A 42 2.74 5.60 -5.45
N GLN A 43 2.11 5.53 -6.62
CA GLN A 43 2.82 5.58 -7.90
C GLN A 43 3.45 6.96 -8.19
N LYS A 44 2.76 8.05 -7.82
CA LYS A 44 3.21 9.42 -8.14
C LYS A 44 4.15 10.04 -7.12
N HIS A 45 4.06 9.66 -5.84
CA HIS A 45 4.75 10.36 -4.77
C HIS A 45 5.55 9.41 -3.88
N TYR A 46 4.91 8.39 -3.30
CA TYR A 46 5.54 7.64 -2.22
C TYR A 46 6.75 6.82 -2.69
N LYS A 47 6.67 6.14 -3.84
CA LYS A 47 7.80 5.39 -4.41
C LYS A 47 9.06 6.25 -4.65
N GLN A 48 8.88 7.56 -4.86
CA GLN A 48 9.96 8.48 -5.22
C GLN A 48 10.67 9.08 -4.00
N ILE A 49 10.02 9.10 -2.83
CA ILE A 49 10.53 9.77 -1.62
C ILE A 49 11.02 8.80 -0.54
N VAL A 50 10.95 7.49 -0.81
CA VAL A 50 11.40 6.43 0.09
C VAL A 50 12.56 5.65 -0.51
N ASP A 51 13.43 5.16 0.36
CA ASP A 51 14.61 4.40 -0.02
C ASP A 51 14.19 3.02 -0.57
N ASP A 52 13.40 2.28 0.23
CA ASP A 52 12.96 0.92 -0.07
C ASP A 52 11.43 0.84 -0.11
N TRP A 53 10.85 -0.04 -0.94
CA TRP A 53 9.42 -0.36 -0.91
C TRP A 53 9.11 -1.74 -1.50
N ILE A 54 8.00 -2.35 -1.07
CA ILE A 54 7.49 -3.62 -1.62
C ILE A 54 5.97 -3.54 -1.77
N ILE A 55 5.43 -4.01 -2.90
CA ILE A 55 4.01 -4.14 -3.18
C ILE A 55 3.61 -5.61 -3.09
N PHE A 56 2.51 -5.89 -2.37
CA PHE A 56 1.98 -7.24 -2.21
C PHE A 56 0.57 -7.35 -2.78
N ASP A 57 0.30 -8.46 -3.46
CA ASP A 57 -1.05 -8.95 -3.70
C ASP A 57 -1.50 -9.83 -2.51
N ASN A 58 -2.58 -9.43 -1.87
CA ASN A 58 -3.20 -10.14 -0.76
C ASN A 58 -4.56 -10.75 -1.17
N SER A 59 -4.74 -11.08 -2.45
CA SER A 59 -5.96 -11.67 -2.98
C SER A 59 -6.13 -13.15 -2.61
N GLY A 60 -5.02 -13.86 -2.38
CA GLY A 60 -4.99 -15.26 -1.94
C GLY A 60 -4.77 -15.42 -0.43
N ASP A 61 -4.61 -16.68 0.01
CA ASP A 61 -4.37 -17.02 1.42
C ASP A 61 -2.99 -16.59 1.92
N GLN A 62 -2.05 -16.35 1.00
CA GLN A 62 -0.70 -15.89 1.29
C GLN A 62 -0.38 -14.65 0.45
N PRO A 63 0.27 -13.63 1.05
CA PRO A 63 0.76 -12.47 0.31
C PRO A 63 1.75 -12.86 -0.80
N LEU A 64 1.57 -12.33 -2.00
CA LEU A 64 2.49 -12.47 -3.12
C LEU A 64 3.19 -11.15 -3.39
N ILE A 65 4.52 -11.15 -3.50
CA ILE A 65 5.27 -9.96 -3.89
C ILE A 65 5.01 -9.69 -5.38
N MET A 66 4.56 -8.47 -5.68
CA MET A 66 4.29 -8.00 -7.04
C MET A 66 5.44 -7.16 -7.59
N GLU A 67 5.99 -6.27 -6.76
CA GLU A 67 7.05 -5.34 -7.14
C GLU A 67 7.85 -4.95 -5.89
N GLU A 68 9.15 -4.67 -6.06
CA GLU A 68 9.99 -4.15 -4.98
C GLU A 68 11.08 -3.21 -5.47
N LYS A 69 11.58 -2.37 -4.55
CA LYS A 69 12.81 -1.59 -4.65
C LYS A 69 13.57 -1.74 -3.34
N GLN A 70 14.84 -2.11 -3.44
CA GLN A 70 15.83 -2.22 -2.36
C GLN A 70 17.05 -1.33 -2.68
#